data_AF-A0A0C3HF69-F1
#
_entry.id   AF-A0A0C3HF69-F1
#
_cell.length_a   1.000
_cell.length_b   1.000
_cell.length_c   1.000
_cell.angle_alpha   90.00
_cell.angle_beta   90.00
_cell.angle_gamma   90.00
#
_symmetry.space_group_name_H-M   'P 1'
#
loop_
_entity.id
_entity.type
_entity.pdbx_description
1 polymer ?
#
loop_
_entity_poly.entity_id
_entity_poly.type
_entity_poly.pdbx_seq_one_letter_code
_entity_poly.pdbx_strand_id
1 'polypeptide(L)'
;MEPEFNGDNQSTETTTMRRRLRPKSEVSSVVESDLIASAMYPLTDEERRNWPGWVELESDPTINNACATVALLNIVMNVSEIDLGETLRAFKAETRNLKPPYRGKKLGSNEFIRTIHNSFARRLDILNADLVLFRDMENWGKAKKYRKKRVVKRKKDDENEPGFHFIAYVPINGEVWKLDGLRRQPDNLGSYQQEDWMAVAVPHINEQMFKYQQDGVQFNLLSLCRSPLRCCPEKLAESLHAIRMLKNVLEAVQPNWQQFTEVHDATIVTGADETFGISQDLIDTCMPPQELTERIENSKSDATAAINLYQELVRDQLALQRYYWDELALIGQEDEQANRRKQDYTSLIYNTIKALSEKGMLKEIVDEVNEDGSGRK
;
A
#
# COMPACT_ATOMS: atom_id res chain seq x y z
N MET A 1 -36.32 -39.68 -63.60
CA MET A 1 -36.07 -41.13 -63.41
C MET A 1 -36.25 -41.42 -61.94
N GLU A 2 -37.45 -41.79 -61.53
CA GLU A 2 -37.63 -42.68 -60.38
C GLU A 2 -37.30 -44.12 -60.84
N PRO A 3 -36.96 -45.07 -59.94
CA PRO A 3 -37.91 -45.76 -59.03
C PRO A 3 -37.43 -45.76 -57.55
N GLU A 4 -38.28 -45.69 -56.52
CA GLU A 4 -39.29 -46.63 -55.96
C GLU A 4 -38.77 -47.63 -54.91
N PHE A 5 -39.47 -47.57 -53.75
CA PHE A 5 -40.02 -48.65 -52.91
C PHE A 5 -39.15 -49.69 -52.17
N ASN A 6 -39.25 -49.67 -50.83
CA ASN A 6 -39.96 -50.64 -49.97
C ASN A 6 -39.42 -50.47 -48.53
N GLY A 7 -40.17 -50.51 -47.44
CA GLY A 7 -41.51 -51.01 -47.19
C GLY A 7 -41.53 -51.56 -45.75
N ASP A 8 -42.30 -50.88 -44.90
CA ASP A 8 -42.88 -51.23 -43.59
C ASP A 8 -42.37 -52.42 -42.75
N ASN A 9 -42.23 -52.16 -41.44
CA ASN A 9 -43.09 -52.90 -40.50
C ASN A 9 -43.41 -52.08 -39.23
N GLN A 10 -44.70 -51.97 -38.95
CA GLN A 10 -45.29 -51.36 -37.76
C GLN A 10 -45.31 -52.39 -36.60
N SER A 11 -45.08 -51.91 -35.38
CA SER A 11 -45.79 -52.43 -34.21
C SER A 11 -45.95 -51.32 -33.17
N THR A 12 -47.20 -50.91 -33.01
CA THR A 12 -47.72 -49.99 -32.00
C THR A 12 -47.68 -50.61 -30.61
N GLU A 13 -47.25 -49.86 -29.59
CA GLU A 13 -47.88 -49.94 -28.26
C GLU A 13 -47.56 -48.69 -27.42
N THR A 14 -48.60 -48.21 -26.76
CA THR A 14 -48.73 -46.92 -26.10
C THR A 14 -48.34 -46.95 -24.61
N THR A 15 -47.70 -45.85 -24.18
CA THR A 15 -47.83 -45.22 -22.85
C THR A 15 -47.16 -45.87 -21.63
N THR A 16 -46.07 -45.23 -21.18
CA THR A 16 -45.97 -44.71 -19.79
C THR A 16 -44.90 -43.62 -19.73
N MET A 17 -45.31 -42.38 -19.47
CA MET A 17 -44.40 -41.27 -19.22
C MET A 17 -43.63 -41.52 -17.91
N ARG A 18 -42.30 -41.71 -18.01
CA ARG A 18 -41.36 -41.46 -16.90
C ARG A 18 -40.41 -40.35 -17.32
N ARG A 19 -40.55 -39.22 -16.64
CA ARG A 19 -39.74 -37.99 -16.71
C ARG A 19 -38.25 -38.35 -16.59
N ARG A 20 -37.49 -38.34 -17.70
CA ARG A 20 -36.03 -38.45 -17.68
C ARG A 20 -35.46 -37.07 -17.31
N LEU A 21 -34.85 -37.00 -16.13
CA LEU A 21 -34.04 -35.89 -15.67
C LEU A 21 -32.86 -35.69 -16.63
N ARG A 22 -32.56 -34.44 -16.99
CA ARG A 22 -31.35 -34.07 -17.75
C ARG A 22 -30.09 -34.51 -16.99
N PRO A 23 -28.99 -34.87 -17.67
CA PRO A 23 -27.72 -35.11 -17.00
C PRO A 23 -27.23 -33.80 -16.38
N LYS A 24 -26.85 -33.84 -15.10
CA LYS A 24 -26.15 -32.75 -14.43
C LYS A 24 -24.81 -32.55 -15.13
N SER A 25 -24.53 -31.32 -15.55
CA SER A 25 -23.23 -30.90 -16.05
C SER A 25 -22.20 -30.96 -14.92
N GLU A 26 -21.39 -32.02 -14.91
CA GLU A 26 -20.12 -32.07 -14.18
C GLU A 26 -19.09 -31.20 -14.91
N VAL A 27 -19.16 -29.89 -14.73
CA VAL A 27 -18.10 -28.96 -15.14
C VAL A 27 -17.98 -27.90 -14.06
N SER A 28 -17.26 -28.20 -12.97
CA SER A 28 -16.88 -27.15 -12.00
C SER A 28 -15.72 -27.50 -11.06
N SER A 29 -15.14 -28.70 -11.08
CA SER A 29 -14.12 -29.10 -10.09
C SER A 29 -12.72 -29.35 -10.64
N VAL A 30 -12.53 -29.31 -11.97
CA VAL A 30 -11.25 -29.68 -12.59
C VAL A 30 -10.31 -28.47 -12.77
N VAL A 31 -10.82 -27.24 -12.84
CA VAL A 31 -10.01 -26.05 -13.14
C VAL A 31 -9.25 -25.50 -11.91
N GLU A 32 -9.79 -25.65 -10.70
CA GLU A 32 -9.15 -25.18 -9.46
C GLU A 32 -7.97 -26.06 -9.02
N SER A 33 -8.02 -27.36 -9.32
CA SER A 33 -6.96 -28.29 -8.90
C SER A 33 -5.65 -28.10 -9.68
N ASP A 34 -5.74 -27.64 -10.93
CA ASP A 34 -4.57 -27.39 -11.78
C ASP A 34 -3.86 -26.07 -11.44
N LEU A 35 -4.56 -25.07 -10.92
CA LEU A 35 -3.93 -23.82 -10.46
C LEU A 35 -3.08 -24.03 -9.19
N ILE A 36 -3.57 -24.85 -8.27
CA ILE A 36 -2.83 -25.22 -7.05
C ILE A 36 -1.66 -26.15 -7.40
N ALA A 37 -1.85 -27.11 -8.30
CA ALA A 37 -0.78 -28.00 -8.77
C ALA A 37 0.31 -27.25 -9.56
N SER A 38 -0.09 -26.29 -10.41
CA SER A 38 0.79 -25.35 -11.11
C SER A 38 1.59 -24.47 -10.13
N ALA A 39 0.92 -23.94 -9.09
CA ALA A 39 1.58 -23.20 -8.01
C ALA A 39 2.57 -24.06 -7.19
N MET A 40 2.40 -25.39 -7.15
CA MET A 40 3.26 -26.30 -6.40
C MET A 40 4.51 -26.76 -7.16
N TYR A 41 4.61 -26.51 -8.47
CA TYR A 41 5.78 -26.88 -9.27
C TYR A 41 7.02 -26.05 -8.83
N PRO A 42 8.22 -26.65 -8.74
CA PRO A 42 9.44 -25.88 -8.54
C PRO A 42 9.65 -24.94 -9.74
N LEU A 43 9.76 -23.64 -9.48
CA LEU A 43 10.23 -22.64 -10.46
C LEU A 43 11.45 -23.20 -11.20
N THR A 44 11.54 -23.03 -12.51
CA THR A 44 12.78 -23.36 -13.22
C THR A 44 13.86 -22.31 -12.92
N ASP A 45 15.13 -22.68 -13.04
CA ASP A 45 16.25 -21.73 -12.86
C ASP A 45 16.33 -20.70 -14.01
N GLU A 46 15.53 -20.87 -15.06
CA GLU A 46 15.45 -19.99 -16.23
C GLU A 46 14.41 -18.88 -16.03
N GLU A 47 13.21 -19.22 -15.54
CA GLU A 47 12.17 -18.26 -15.12
C GLU A 47 12.67 -17.32 -14.02
N ARG A 48 13.55 -17.80 -13.13
CA ARG A 48 14.17 -16.99 -12.06
C ARG A 48 15.28 -16.07 -12.54
N ARG A 49 15.99 -16.42 -13.62
CA ARG A 49 17.05 -15.58 -14.21
C ARG A 49 16.48 -14.45 -15.06
N ASN A 50 15.28 -14.65 -15.60
CA ASN A 50 14.60 -13.67 -16.44
C ASN A 50 13.80 -12.62 -15.64
N TRP A 51 13.79 -12.70 -14.30
CA TRP A 51 13.12 -11.71 -13.46
C TRP A 51 14.04 -10.52 -13.10
N PRO A 52 13.74 -9.28 -13.53
CA PRO A 52 14.60 -8.12 -13.27
C PRO A 52 14.49 -7.51 -11.86
N GLY A 53 13.41 -7.78 -11.11
CA GLY A 53 13.10 -7.10 -9.84
C GLY A 53 13.58 -7.81 -8.57
N TRP A 54 13.53 -7.09 -7.44
CA TRP A 54 13.66 -7.68 -6.10
C TRP A 54 12.26 -8.07 -5.60
N VAL A 55 11.98 -9.36 -5.37
CA VAL A 55 10.67 -9.80 -4.83
C VAL A 55 10.89 -10.68 -3.61
N GLU A 56 10.17 -10.36 -2.55
CA GLU A 56 10.00 -11.20 -1.37
C GLU A 56 8.73 -12.03 -1.55
N LEU A 57 8.87 -13.34 -1.34
CA LEU A 57 7.75 -14.27 -1.32
C LEU A 57 7.73 -14.84 0.09
N GLU A 58 6.61 -14.67 0.77
CA GLU A 58 6.42 -15.14 2.13
C GLU A 58 6.42 -16.66 2.11
N SER A 59 7.58 -17.26 2.33
CA SER A 59 7.69 -18.71 2.41
C SER A 59 7.60 -19.24 3.83
N ASP A 60 7.56 -18.35 4.83
CA ASP A 60 7.57 -18.77 6.23
C ASP A 60 6.23 -18.45 6.93
N PRO A 61 5.34 -19.44 7.08
CA PRO A 61 4.09 -19.31 7.84
C PRO A 61 4.31 -19.05 9.34
N THR A 62 5.57 -18.84 9.79
CA THR A 62 5.86 -18.37 11.16
C THR A 62 5.80 -16.85 11.31
N ILE A 63 5.73 -16.08 10.22
CA ILE A 63 5.72 -14.61 10.26
C ILE A 63 4.33 -14.05 9.86
N ASN A 64 3.26 -14.63 10.41
CA ASN A 64 1.87 -14.30 10.06
C ASN A 64 1.48 -12.81 10.24
N ASN A 65 2.30 -12.02 10.94
CA ASN A 65 2.03 -10.61 11.24
C ASN A 65 2.92 -9.62 10.47
N ALA A 66 3.79 -10.06 9.54
CA ALA A 66 4.70 -9.14 8.82
C ALA A 66 4.22 -8.71 7.42
N CYS A 67 3.01 -9.10 7.01
CA CYS A 67 2.46 -8.86 5.68
C CYS A 67 2.57 -7.40 5.22
N ALA A 68 2.31 -6.42 6.09
CA ALA A 68 2.45 -5.00 5.80
C ALA A 68 3.91 -4.60 5.48
N THR A 69 4.88 -5.10 6.27
CA THR A 69 6.30 -4.83 6.04
C THR A 69 6.80 -5.50 4.78
N VAL A 70 6.37 -6.72 4.50
CA VAL A 70 6.70 -7.43 3.26
C VAL A 70 6.17 -6.68 2.04
N ALA A 71 4.92 -6.23 2.07
CA ALA A 71 4.31 -5.47 0.98
C ALA A 71 5.04 -4.13 0.73
N LEU A 72 5.37 -3.39 1.80
CA LEU A 72 6.14 -2.14 1.67
C LEU A 72 7.54 -2.39 1.09
N LEU A 73 8.26 -3.42 1.57
CA LEU A 73 9.57 -3.78 1.03
C LEU A 73 9.50 -4.20 -0.43
N ASN A 74 8.47 -4.95 -0.82
CA ASN A 74 8.21 -5.32 -2.21
C ASN A 74 8.01 -4.09 -3.11
N ILE A 75 7.49 -2.98 -2.60
CA ILE A 75 7.41 -1.73 -3.36
C ILE A 75 8.79 -1.04 -3.38
N VAL A 76 9.31 -0.64 -2.22
CA VAL A 76 10.49 0.25 -2.15
C VAL A 76 11.76 -0.39 -2.73
N MET A 77 11.90 -1.71 -2.65
CA MET A 77 13.08 -2.41 -3.18
C MET A 77 13.07 -2.51 -4.71
N ASN A 78 11.97 -2.21 -5.38
CA ASN A 78 11.85 -2.23 -6.84
C ASN A 78 11.87 -0.85 -7.50
N VAL A 79 11.72 0.22 -6.72
CA VAL A 79 11.80 1.60 -7.22
C VAL A 79 13.26 2.07 -7.19
N SER A 80 13.82 2.47 -8.33
CA SER A 80 15.22 2.93 -8.45
C SER A 80 15.44 4.35 -7.90
N GLU A 81 14.41 5.16 -7.86
CA GLU A 81 14.46 6.58 -7.49
C GLU A 81 14.46 6.82 -5.97
N ILE A 82 14.17 5.78 -5.18
CA ILE A 82 14.07 5.89 -3.73
C ILE A 82 15.44 5.65 -3.10
N ASP A 83 15.88 6.58 -2.25
CA ASP A 83 16.98 6.31 -1.34
C ASP A 83 16.51 5.42 -0.18
N LEU A 84 16.94 4.16 -0.20
CA LEU A 84 16.65 3.16 0.83
C LEU A 84 17.39 3.42 2.15
N GLY A 85 18.38 4.31 2.17
CA GLY A 85 19.31 4.45 3.28
C GLY A 85 20.24 3.25 3.44
N GLU A 86 21.14 3.31 4.42
CA GLU A 86 22.22 2.33 4.58
C GLU A 86 21.72 0.92 4.89
N THR A 87 20.85 0.76 5.89
CA THR A 87 20.43 -0.55 6.40
C THR A 87 19.63 -1.35 5.37
N LEU A 88 18.65 -0.74 4.70
CA LEU A 88 17.84 -1.43 3.69
C LEU A 88 18.63 -1.67 2.41
N ARG A 89 19.55 -0.76 2.02
CA ARG A 89 20.45 -0.97 0.88
C ARG A 89 21.39 -2.15 1.13
N ALA A 90 21.97 -2.24 2.33
CA ALA A 90 22.80 -3.38 2.73
C ALA A 90 22.00 -4.69 2.71
N PHE A 91 20.78 -4.68 3.27
CA PHE A 91 19.89 -5.84 3.25
C PHE A 91 19.51 -6.27 1.82
N LYS A 92 19.19 -5.31 0.93
CA LYS A 92 18.90 -5.56 -0.49
C LYS A 92 20.10 -6.20 -1.19
N ALA A 93 21.30 -5.69 -0.94
CA ALA A 93 22.54 -6.22 -1.51
C ALA A 93 22.84 -7.64 -1.03
N GLU A 94 22.72 -7.92 0.27
CA GLU A 94 22.94 -9.25 0.85
C GLU A 94 21.94 -10.28 0.33
N THR A 95 20.68 -9.88 0.17
CA THR A 95 19.57 -10.79 -0.20
C THR A 95 19.37 -10.94 -1.70
N ARG A 96 20.04 -10.11 -2.53
CA ARG A 96 19.83 -10.06 -4.00
C ARG A 96 19.94 -11.42 -4.67
N ASN A 97 20.92 -12.24 -4.28
CA ASN A 97 21.19 -13.54 -4.91
C ASN A 97 20.50 -14.72 -4.21
N LEU A 98 19.75 -14.47 -3.14
CA LEU A 98 19.03 -15.51 -2.41
C LEU A 98 17.72 -15.86 -3.12
N LYS A 99 17.28 -17.11 -2.99
CA LYS A 99 15.92 -17.49 -3.41
C LYS A 99 14.91 -16.80 -2.48
N PRO A 100 13.72 -16.44 -2.98
CA PRO A 100 12.70 -15.74 -2.19
C PRO A 100 12.45 -16.36 -0.81
N PRO A 101 12.33 -17.69 -0.65
CA PRO A 101 12.18 -18.26 0.68
C PRO A 101 13.29 -17.96 1.70
N TYR A 102 14.52 -17.86 1.22
CA TYR A 102 15.66 -17.53 2.08
C TYR A 102 15.74 -16.03 2.37
N ARG A 103 15.20 -15.18 1.49
CA ARG A 103 15.08 -13.75 1.75
C ARG A 103 14.08 -13.50 2.89
N GLY A 104 12.92 -14.17 2.87
CA GLY A 104 11.91 -14.08 3.93
C GLY A 104 12.44 -14.57 5.27
N LYS A 105 13.23 -15.64 5.28
CA LYS A 105 13.93 -16.09 6.49
C LYS A 105 14.92 -15.05 7.02
N LYS A 106 15.70 -14.43 6.12
CA LYS A 106 16.65 -13.35 6.48
C LYS A 106 15.92 -12.12 7.02
N LEU A 107 14.78 -11.77 6.41
CA LEU A 107 13.89 -10.70 6.87
C LEU A 107 13.38 -10.96 8.29
N GLY A 108 12.87 -12.17 8.57
CA GLY A 108 12.40 -12.54 9.92
C GLY A 108 13.50 -12.52 10.99
N SER A 109 14.76 -12.78 10.58
CA SER A 109 15.92 -12.69 11.48
C SER A 109 16.52 -11.28 11.59
N ASN A 110 16.06 -10.31 10.79
CA ASN A 110 16.60 -8.96 10.79
C ASN A 110 16.08 -8.18 12.01
N GLU A 111 16.95 -7.98 13.00
CA GLU A 111 16.59 -7.30 14.25
C GLU A 111 16.15 -5.85 14.04
N PHE A 112 16.80 -5.12 13.13
CA PHE A 112 16.44 -3.73 12.83
C PHE A 112 15.03 -3.63 12.27
N ILE A 113 14.71 -4.38 11.20
CA ILE A 113 13.39 -4.35 10.57
C ILE A 113 12.31 -4.82 11.55
N ARG A 114 12.57 -5.90 12.29
CA ARG A 114 11.64 -6.42 13.31
C ARG A 114 11.38 -5.41 14.43
N THR A 115 12.41 -4.69 14.88
CA THR A 115 12.27 -3.67 15.93
C THR A 115 11.39 -2.52 15.45
N ILE A 116 11.60 -2.04 14.21
CA ILE A 116 10.76 -0.99 13.63
C ILE A 116 9.32 -1.49 13.44
N HIS A 117 9.12 -2.66 12.85
CA HIS A 117 7.79 -3.27 12.69
C HIS A 117 7.03 -3.33 14.02
N ASN A 118 7.67 -3.86 15.07
CA ASN A 118 7.07 -3.97 16.40
C ASN A 118 6.85 -2.62 17.08
N SER A 119 7.62 -1.59 16.73
CA SER A 119 7.46 -0.24 17.30
C SER A 119 6.14 0.41 16.92
N PHE A 120 5.46 -0.05 15.86
CA PHE A 120 4.14 0.41 15.43
C PHE A 120 3.00 -0.51 15.90
N ALA A 121 3.29 -1.67 16.45
CA ALA A 121 2.29 -2.59 16.97
C ALA A 121 1.71 -2.11 18.31
N ARG A 122 0.41 -2.31 18.53
CA ARG A 122 -0.20 -2.04 19.84
C ARG A 122 0.25 -3.10 20.84
N ARG A 123 0.38 -2.73 22.11
CA ARG A 123 0.76 -3.68 23.18
C ARG A 123 -0.18 -4.88 23.24
N LEU A 124 -1.48 -4.68 23.04
CA LEU A 124 -2.47 -5.76 23.01
C LEU A 124 -2.23 -6.73 21.85
N ASP A 125 -1.85 -6.24 20.66
CA ASP A 125 -1.57 -7.08 19.50
C ASP A 125 -0.34 -7.95 19.73
N ILE A 126 0.70 -7.38 20.36
CA ILE A 126 1.90 -8.11 20.76
C ILE A 126 1.55 -9.21 21.76
N LEU A 127 0.76 -8.88 22.81
CA LEU A 127 0.33 -9.87 23.81
C LEU A 127 -0.54 -10.97 23.20
N ASN A 128 -1.42 -10.63 22.26
CA ASN A 128 -2.24 -11.62 21.56
C ASN A 128 -1.36 -12.55 20.69
N ALA A 129 -0.38 -12.00 19.98
CA ALA A 129 0.59 -12.79 19.23
C ALA A 129 1.39 -13.72 20.15
N ASP A 130 1.86 -13.23 21.30
CA ASP A 130 2.55 -14.04 22.30
C ASP A 130 1.65 -15.15 22.85
N LEU A 131 0.38 -14.85 23.16
CA LEU A 131 -0.60 -15.85 23.62
C LEU A 131 -0.84 -16.95 22.58
N VAL A 132 -0.93 -16.61 21.30
CA VAL A 132 -1.03 -17.58 20.20
C VAL A 132 0.22 -18.46 20.16
N LEU A 133 1.41 -17.85 20.22
CA LEU A 133 2.68 -18.60 20.24
C LEU A 133 2.78 -19.53 21.46
N PHE A 134 2.32 -19.10 22.65
CA PHE A 134 2.26 -19.94 23.83
C PHE A 134 1.31 -21.14 23.64
N ARG A 135 0.12 -20.92 23.07
CA ARG A 135 -0.83 -21.99 22.73
C ARG A 135 -0.21 -22.97 21.74
N ASP A 136 0.48 -22.49 20.70
CA ASP A 136 1.16 -23.31 19.72
C ASP A 136 2.29 -24.14 20.36
N MET A 137 3.08 -23.55 21.25
CA MET A 137 4.12 -24.24 22.00
C MET A 137 3.54 -25.34 22.90
N GLU A 138 2.46 -25.06 23.62
CA GLU A 138 1.76 -26.05 24.44
C GLU A 138 1.21 -27.20 23.59
N ASN A 139 0.55 -26.87 22.48
CA ASN A 139 -0.02 -27.85 21.55
C ASN A 139 1.07 -28.72 20.94
N TRP A 140 2.23 -28.15 20.62
CA TRP A 140 3.40 -28.90 20.17
C TRP A 140 3.98 -29.82 21.25
N GLY A 141 4.05 -29.36 22.50
CA GLY A 141 4.45 -30.18 23.65
C GLY A 141 3.51 -31.36 23.90
N LYS A 142 2.20 -31.13 23.76
CA LYS A 142 1.16 -32.17 23.81
C LYS A 142 1.31 -33.14 22.63
N ALA A 143 1.52 -32.64 21.40
CA ALA A 143 1.74 -33.48 20.22
C ALA A 143 2.99 -34.38 20.32
N LYS A 144 4.08 -33.91 20.96
CA LYS A 144 5.25 -34.73 21.27
C LYS A 144 4.93 -35.91 22.20
N LYS A 145 4.01 -35.74 23.16
CA LYS A 145 3.57 -36.83 24.07
C LYS A 145 2.69 -37.88 23.37
N TYR A 146 2.00 -37.51 22.28
CA TYR A 146 1.11 -38.42 21.52
C TYR A 146 1.72 -39.02 20.23
N ARG A 147 2.97 -38.69 19.88
CA ARG A 147 3.67 -39.18 18.65
C ARG A 147 4.02 -40.68 18.62
N LYS A 148 3.49 -41.52 19.52
CA LYS A 148 3.62 -42.99 19.43
C LYS A 148 2.49 -43.70 18.69
N LYS A 149 1.41 -43.04 18.26
CA LYS A 149 0.41 -43.66 17.37
C LYS A 149 -0.37 -42.63 16.55
N ARG A 150 -0.36 -42.86 15.23
CA ARG A 150 -1.16 -42.26 14.13
C ARG A 150 -0.58 -41.03 13.42
N VAL A 151 -0.51 -41.19 12.10
CA VAL A 151 -0.53 -40.14 11.09
C VAL A 151 -1.89 -39.46 11.18
N VAL A 152 -1.96 -38.30 11.83
CA VAL A 152 -3.16 -37.47 11.87
C VAL A 152 -3.02 -36.41 10.77
N LYS A 153 -3.94 -36.45 9.81
CA LYS A 153 -4.14 -35.42 8.80
C LYS A 153 -4.42 -34.10 9.55
N ARG A 154 -3.51 -33.13 9.44
CA ARG A 154 -3.68 -31.78 10.04
C ARG A 154 -5.01 -31.21 9.53
N LYS A 155 -6.01 -31.06 10.41
CA LYS A 155 -7.09 -30.10 10.18
C LYS A 155 -6.46 -28.72 10.35
N LYS A 156 -6.71 -27.85 9.38
CA LYS A 156 -6.38 -26.43 9.44
C LYS A 156 -7.34 -25.85 10.48
N ASP A 157 -6.82 -25.34 11.61
CA ASP A 157 -7.64 -24.59 12.54
C ASP A 157 -7.98 -23.24 11.85
N ASP A 158 -9.24 -23.09 11.46
CA ASP A 158 -9.86 -21.84 10.97
C ASP A 158 -10.18 -20.88 12.15
N GLU A 159 -9.33 -20.84 13.18
CA GLU A 159 -9.51 -19.95 14.35
C GLU A 159 -8.65 -18.68 14.29
N ASN A 160 -7.91 -18.46 13.20
CA ASN A 160 -7.28 -17.17 12.94
C ASN A 160 -8.31 -16.28 12.22
N GLU A 161 -8.84 -15.29 12.94
CA GLU A 161 -9.52 -14.14 12.36
C GLU A 161 -8.68 -13.65 11.15
N PRO A 162 -9.24 -13.53 9.94
CA PRO A 162 -8.46 -13.22 8.76
C PRO A 162 -7.94 -11.79 8.88
N GLY A 163 -6.70 -11.66 9.35
CA GLY A 163 -5.97 -10.40 9.25
C GLY A 163 -5.95 -9.95 7.79
N PHE A 164 -5.99 -8.64 7.58
CA PHE A 164 -5.89 -8.08 6.23
C PHE A 164 -4.60 -8.58 5.55
N HIS A 165 -4.76 -9.15 4.36
CA HIS A 165 -3.65 -9.55 3.51
C HIS A 165 -3.24 -8.40 2.60
N PHE A 166 -1.93 -8.13 2.52
CA PHE A 166 -1.40 -7.05 1.70
C PHE A 166 -0.83 -7.58 0.39
N ILE A 167 -1.20 -6.91 -0.70
CA ILE A 167 -0.72 -7.18 -2.06
C ILE A 167 -0.13 -5.89 -2.61
N ALA A 168 1.08 -5.96 -3.14
CA ALA A 168 1.75 -4.81 -3.75
C ALA A 168 1.66 -4.86 -5.27
N TYR A 169 1.40 -3.72 -5.91
CA TYR A 169 1.44 -3.53 -7.35
C TYR A 169 2.58 -2.56 -7.70
N VAL A 170 3.48 -2.96 -8.59
CA VAL A 170 4.72 -2.20 -8.85
C VAL A 170 5.07 -2.21 -10.35
N PRO A 171 5.40 -1.05 -10.95
CA PRO A 171 6.00 -1.00 -12.28
C PRO A 171 7.50 -1.38 -12.23
N ILE A 172 7.91 -2.36 -13.02
CA ILE A 172 9.29 -2.85 -13.10
C ILE A 172 9.64 -3.03 -14.59
N ASN A 173 10.64 -2.31 -15.07
CA ASN A 173 11.14 -2.38 -16.45
C ASN A 173 10.08 -2.23 -17.55
N GLY A 174 9.08 -1.36 -17.37
CA GLY A 174 8.02 -1.12 -18.37
C GLY A 174 6.87 -2.12 -18.32
N GLU A 175 6.86 -3.02 -17.34
CA GLU A 175 5.79 -3.97 -17.06
C GLU A 175 5.21 -3.77 -15.66
N VAL A 176 3.94 -4.10 -15.47
CA VAL A 176 3.26 -4.01 -14.18
C VAL A 176 3.22 -5.38 -13.53
N TRP A 177 3.64 -5.42 -12.27
CA TRP A 177 3.75 -6.66 -11.52
C TRP A 177 2.90 -6.63 -10.26
N LYS A 178 2.22 -7.74 -10.00
CA LYS A 178 1.53 -8.00 -8.75
C LYS A 178 2.40 -8.90 -7.87
N LEU A 179 2.75 -8.38 -6.70
CA LEU A 179 3.59 -9.01 -5.70
C LEU A 179 2.72 -9.39 -4.50
N ASP A 180 2.42 -10.69 -4.40
CA ASP A 180 1.61 -11.26 -3.34
C ASP A 180 2.50 -12.16 -2.47
N GLY A 181 2.61 -11.80 -1.18
CA GLY A 181 3.44 -12.55 -0.23
C GLY A 181 3.05 -14.02 -0.14
N LEU A 182 1.76 -14.35 -0.28
CA LEU A 182 1.26 -15.73 -0.17
C LEU A 182 1.44 -16.55 -1.46
N ARG A 183 1.75 -15.89 -2.58
CA ARG A 183 2.05 -16.58 -3.84
C ARG A 183 3.52 -16.98 -3.90
N ARG A 184 3.83 -17.90 -4.82
CA ARG A 184 5.20 -18.39 -5.06
C ARG A 184 5.93 -17.65 -6.17
N GLN A 185 5.20 -16.94 -7.01
CA GLN A 185 5.73 -16.16 -8.11
C GLN A 185 5.00 -14.82 -8.18
N PRO A 186 5.68 -13.75 -8.61
CA PRO A 186 5.02 -12.51 -8.96
C PRO A 186 4.18 -12.73 -10.23
N ASP A 187 3.01 -12.10 -10.31
CA ASP A 187 2.16 -12.15 -11.50
C ASP A 187 2.47 -10.94 -12.40
N ASN A 188 2.85 -11.17 -13.66
CA ASN A 188 2.96 -10.11 -14.65
C ASN A 188 1.56 -9.74 -15.17
N LEU A 189 1.19 -8.47 -15.05
CA LEU A 189 -0.10 -7.94 -15.49
C LEU A 189 -0.05 -7.32 -16.89
N GLY A 190 1.14 -7.09 -17.43
CA GLY A 190 1.37 -6.58 -18.78
C GLY A 190 2.23 -5.33 -18.86
N SER A 191 2.60 -4.96 -20.07
CA SER A 191 3.38 -3.75 -20.38
C SER A 191 2.50 -2.49 -20.41
N TYR A 192 3.06 -1.34 -20.03
CA TYR A 192 2.40 -0.04 -20.14
C TYR A 192 3.14 0.91 -21.09
N GLN A 193 2.43 1.90 -21.65
CA GLN A 193 3.02 2.96 -22.47
C GLN A 193 2.92 4.31 -21.74
N GLN A 194 3.86 5.23 -22.01
CA GLN A 194 3.85 6.62 -21.51
C GLN A 194 3.72 6.76 -19.98
N GLU A 195 4.42 5.91 -19.21
CA GLU A 195 4.49 6.00 -17.73
C GLU A 195 3.16 5.79 -16.96
N ASP A 196 2.02 5.63 -17.65
CA ASP A 196 0.73 5.32 -17.04
C ASP A 196 0.55 3.81 -16.81
N TRP A 197 1.31 3.28 -15.86
CA TRP A 197 1.18 1.91 -15.40
C TRP A 197 -0.13 1.68 -14.61
N MET A 198 -0.76 2.75 -14.12
CA MET A 198 -2.00 2.69 -13.34
C MET A 198 -3.17 2.24 -14.21
N ALA A 199 -3.21 2.62 -15.49
CA ALA A 199 -4.19 2.14 -16.45
C ALA A 199 -4.22 0.61 -16.57
N VAL A 200 -3.09 -0.06 -16.32
CA VAL A 200 -3.00 -1.54 -16.29
C VAL A 200 -3.39 -2.09 -14.91
N ALA A 201 -2.90 -1.48 -13.82
CA ALA A 201 -3.13 -2.00 -12.47
C ALA A 201 -4.59 -1.85 -11.98
N VAL A 202 -5.22 -0.70 -12.24
CA VAL A 202 -6.55 -0.35 -11.72
C VAL A 202 -7.65 -1.35 -12.15
N PRO A 203 -7.74 -1.76 -13.43
CA PRO A 203 -8.70 -2.80 -13.84
C PRO A 203 -8.55 -4.10 -13.06
N HIS A 204 -7.31 -4.56 -12.83
CA HIS A 204 -7.04 -5.77 -12.06
C HIS A 204 -7.43 -5.64 -10.59
N ILE A 205 -7.19 -4.48 -9.98
CA ILE A 205 -7.62 -4.19 -8.59
C ILE A 205 -9.15 -4.24 -8.50
N ASN A 206 -9.85 -3.57 -9.43
CA ASN A 206 -11.32 -3.55 -9.46
C ASN A 206 -11.91 -4.94 -9.68
N GLU A 207 -11.35 -5.75 -10.59
CA GLU A 207 -11.77 -7.12 -10.82
C GLU A 207 -11.62 -7.97 -9.54
N GLN A 208 -10.52 -7.79 -8.82
CA GLN A 208 -10.28 -8.48 -7.56
C GLN A 208 -11.27 -8.04 -6.47
N MET A 209 -11.53 -6.74 -6.33
CA MET A 209 -12.52 -6.24 -5.38
C MET A 209 -13.94 -6.75 -5.69
N PHE A 210 -14.29 -6.84 -6.98
CA PHE A 210 -15.59 -7.34 -7.42
C PHE A 210 -15.80 -8.82 -7.06
N LYS A 211 -14.77 -9.66 -7.22
CA LYS A 211 -14.84 -11.10 -6.90
C LYS A 211 -15.24 -11.38 -5.46
N TYR A 212 -14.77 -10.57 -4.52
CA TYR A 212 -14.99 -10.75 -3.08
C TYR A 212 -16.06 -9.81 -2.51
N GLN A 213 -16.75 -9.04 -3.35
CA GLN A 213 -17.79 -8.10 -2.93
C GLN A 213 -18.97 -8.81 -2.26
N GLN A 214 -19.32 -10.01 -2.72
CA GLN A 214 -20.41 -10.82 -2.14
C GLN A 214 -20.03 -11.43 -0.79
N ASP A 215 -18.74 -11.57 -0.51
CA ASP A 215 -18.22 -12.16 0.73
C ASP A 215 -18.12 -11.13 1.87
N GLY A 216 -18.50 -9.86 1.63
CA GLY A 216 -18.51 -8.82 2.65
C GLY A 216 -17.11 -8.39 3.12
N VAL A 217 -16.07 -8.69 2.35
CA VAL A 217 -14.68 -8.35 2.66
C VAL A 217 -14.49 -6.83 2.58
N GLN A 218 -13.83 -6.26 3.60
CA GLN A 218 -13.41 -4.85 3.59
C GLN A 218 -12.07 -4.71 2.87
N PHE A 219 -11.91 -3.66 2.08
CA PHE A 219 -10.67 -3.37 1.35
C PHE A 219 -10.07 -2.05 1.81
N ASN A 220 -8.74 -1.98 1.79
CA ASN A 220 -7.99 -0.74 1.94
C ASN A 220 -6.97 -0.66 0.80
N LEU A 221 -6.92 0.49 0.12
CA LEU A 221 -5.97 0.76 -0.94
C LEU A 221 -5.07 1.90 -0.51
N LEU A 222 -3.76 1.64 -0.48
CA LEU A 222 -2.73 2.63 -0.17
C LEU A 222 -1.85 2.83 -1.40
N SER A 223 -1.36 4.06 -1.56
CA SER A 223 -0.36 4.39 -2.58
C SER A 223 0.89 4.92 -1.88
N LEU A 224 2.06 4.50 -2.36
CA LEU A 224 3.35 5.03 -1.91
C LEU A 224 3.74 6.18 -2.85
N CYS A 225 3.73 7.40 -2.32
CA CYS A 225 4.01 8.62 -3.08
C CYS A 225 5.30 9.28 -2.59
N ARG A 226 5.90 10.13 -3.44
CA ARG A 226 7.00 11.01 -3.00
C ARG A 226 6.50 11.95 -1.91
N SER A 227 7.31 12.14 -0.88
CA SER A 227 6.96 13.03 0.23
C SER A 227 6.78 14.46 -0.28
N PRO A 228 5.65 15.12 0.02
CA PRO A 228 5.45 16.52 -0.33
C PRO A 228 6.51 17.44 0.29
N LEU A 229 7.04 17.09 1.46
CA LEU A 229 8.12 17.82 2.12
C LEU A 229 9.46 17.77 1.37
N ARG A 230 9.61 16.89 0.37
CA ARG A 230 10.79 16.85 -0.52
C ARG A 230 10.55 17.58 -1.82
N CYS A 231 9.36 17.43 -2.42
CA CYS A 231 9.06 18.08 -3.69
C CYS A 231 8.66 19.56 -3.55
N CYS A 232 8.12 19.98 -2.39
CA CYS A 232 7.79 21.37 -2.15
C CYS A 232 9.02 22.27 -2.09
N PRO A 233 10.10 21.94 -1.34
CA PRO A 233 11.34 22.73 -1.37
C PRO A 233 11.93 22.88 -2.78
N GLU A 234 11.92 21.82 -3.59
CA GLU A 234 12.37 21.86 -5.00
C GLU A 234 11.53 22.86 -5.81
N LYS A 235 10.20 22.75 -5.74
CA LYS A 235 9.29 23.68 -6.44
C LYS A 235 9.39 25.12 -5.92
N LEU A 236 9.63 25.31 -4.63
CA LEU A 236 9.85 26.62 -4.04
C LEU A 236 11.18 27.23 -4.52
N ALA A 237 12.24 26.42 -4.67
CA ALA A 237 13.51 26.85 -5.23
C ALA A 237 13.38 27.22 -6.72
N GLU A 238 12.65 26.43 -7.52
CA GLU A 238 12.31 26.75 -8.91
C GLU A 238 11.53 28.07 -9.02
N SER A 239 10.49 28.23 -8.19
CA SER A 239 9.68 29.45 -8.12
C SER A 239 10.52 30.67 -7.70
N LEU A 240 11.43 30.50 -6.75
CA LEU A 240 12.33 31.56 -6.29
C LEU A 240 13.25 32.04 -7.42
N HIS A 241 13.80 31.13 -8.23
CA HIS A 241 14.59 31.52 -9.40
C HIS A 241 13.76 32.22 -10.47
N ALA A 242 12.57 31.68 -10.77
CA ALA A 242 11.65 32.31 -11.72
C ALA A 242 11.31 33.74 -11.30
N ILE A 243 11.02 33.95 -10.01
CA ILE A 243 10.75 35.28 -9.44
C ILE A 243 12.00 36.17 -9.53
N ARG A 244 13.20 35.68 -9.20
CA ARG A 244 14.45 36.46 -9.34
C ARG A 244 14.71 36.88 -10.79
N MET A 245 14.54 35.98 -11.74
CA MET A 245 14.69 36.27 -13.17
C MET A 245 13.67 37.33 -13.61
N LEU A 246 12.41 37.18 -13.20
CA LEU A 246 11.35 38.11 -13.56
C LEU A 246 11.52 39.49 -12.92
N LYS A 247 12.03 39.57 -11.68
CA LYS A 247 12.40 40.84 -11.03
C LYS A 247 13.44 41.61 -11.83
N ASN A 248 14.48 40.92 -12.30
CA ASN A 248 15.51 41.55 -13.15
C ASN A 248 14.92 42.09 -14.47
N VAL A 249 13.96 41.37 -15.07
CA VAL A 249 13.25 41.83 -16.27
C VAL A 249 12.37 43.05 -15.95
N LEU A 250 11.61 43.00 -14.86
CA LEU A 250 10.72 44.08 -14.44
C LEU A 250 11.48 45.36 -14.08
N GLU A 251 12.63 45.26 -13.43
CA GLU A 251 13.51 46.41 -13.15
C GLU A 251 14.01 47.07 -14.44
N ALA A 252 14.33 46.29 -15.47
CA ALA A 252 14.77 46.81 -16.76
C ALA A 252 13.64 47.46 -17.57
N VAL A 253 12.41 46.92 -17.49
CA VAL A 253 11.24 47.43 -18.23
C VAL A 253 10.59 48.62 -17.52
N GLN A 254 10.48 48.59 -16.19
CA GLN A 254 9.80 49.60 -15.40
C GLN A 254 10.40 49.75 -13.98
N PRO A 255 11.25 50.75 -13.72
CA PRO A 255 11.98 50.90 -12.44
C PRO A 255 11.14 50.99 -11.16
N ASN A 256 9.84 51.31 -11.27
CA ASN A 256 8.91 51.44 -10.13
C ASN A 256 7.78 50.39 -10.14
N TRP A 257 8.00 49.23 -10.77
CA TRP A 257 6.99 48.16 -10.92
C TRP A 257 6.40 47.69 -9.58
N GLN A 258 7.17 47.78 -8.48
CA GLN A 258 6.75 47.38 -7.12
C GLN A 258 5.53 48.15 -6.61
N GLN A 259 5.28 49.38 -7.09
CA GLN A 259 4.10 50.17 -6.71
C GLN A 259 2.81 49.61 -7.29
N PHE A 260 2.92 48.73 -8.30
CA PHE A 260 1.80 48.11 -9.01
C PHE A 260 1.55 46.67 -8.53
N THR A 261 2.25 46.23 -7.48
CA THR A 261 2.08 44.90 -6.89
C THR A 261 1.48 45.01 -5.49
N GLU A 262 0.44 44.22 -5.24
CA GLU A 262 -0.26 44.19 -3.93
C GLU A 262 0.51 43.40 -2.87
N VAL A 263 1.49 42.58 -3.26
CA VAL A 263 2.19 41.66 -2.37
C VAL A 263 3.63 42.12 -2.12
N HIS A 264 4.00 42.23 -0.84
CA HIS A 264 5.34 42.60 -0.41
C HIS A 264 6.29 41.39 -0.32
N ASP A 265 7.57 41.63 -0.59
CA ASP A 265 8.64 40.63 -0.54
C ASP A 265 8.79 39.91 0.81
N ALA A 266 8.29 40.49 1.90
CA ALA A 266 8.34 39.91 3.24
C ALA A 266 7.49 38.64 3.42
N THR A 267 6.52 38.40 2.52
CA THR A 267 5.61 37.25 2.61
C THR A 267 6.09 36.06 1.78
N ILE A 268 7.07 36.26 0.90
CA ILE A 268 7.59 35.24 -0.02
C ILE A 268 8.97 34.77 0.41
N VAL A 269 9.29 33.53 0.08
CA VAL A 269 10.62 32.98 0.28
C VAL A 269 11.55 33.57 -0.80
N THR A 270 12.56 34.31 -0.34
CA THR A 270 13.49 35.03 -1.21
C THR A 270 14.91 34.45 -1.20
N GLY A 271 15.20 33.51 -0.29
CA GLY A 271 16.50 32.89 -0.12
C GLY A 271 16.42 31.52 0.56
N ALA A 272 17.56 31.04 1.05
CA ALA A 272 17.61 29.83 1.86
C ALA A 272 16.77 30.02 3.13
N ASP A 273 15.93 29.03 3.42
CA ASP A 273 15.02 29.03 4.57
C ASP A 273 14.94 27.62 5.14
N GLU A 274 15.49 27.45 6.35
CA GLU A 274 15.47 26.18 7.06
C GLU A 274 14.04 25.71 7.36
N THR A 275 13.10 26.64 7.51
CA THR A 275 11.69 26.34 7.81
C THR A 275 11.04 25.51 6.71
N PHE A 276 11.35 25.85 5.45
CA PHE A 276 10.86 25.15 4.27
C PHE A 276 11.87 24.13 3.72
N GLY A 277 12.96 23.83 4.44
CA GLY A 277 13.97 22.88 3.99
C GLY A 277 14.74 23.32 2.74
N ILE A 278 14.80 24.62 2.47
CA ILE A 278 15.47 25.18 1.28
C ILE A 278 16.91 25.52 1.64
N SER A 279 17.85 24.72 1.15
CA SER A 279 19.29 24.97 1.30
C SER A 279 19.83 25.83 0.16
N GLN A 280 20.98 26.46 0.39
CA GLN A 280 21.66 27.23 -0.67
C GLN A 280 22.07 26.34 -1.85
N ASP A 281 22.52 25.11 -1.58
CA ASP A 281 22.89 24.12 -2.60
C ASP A 281 21.70 23.72 -3.49
N LEU A 282 20.50 23.58 -2.90
CA LEU A 282 19.27 23.32 -3.64
C LEU A 282 18.92 24.50 -4.55
N ILE A 283 19.05 25.73 -4.04
CA ILE A 283 18.85 26.92 -4.87
C ILE A 283 19.86 26.90 -6.02
N ASP A 284 21.15 26.66 -5.77
CA ASP A 284 22.16 26.76 -6.82
C ASP A 284 22.04 25.66 -7.90
N THR A 285 21.41 24.53 -7.59
CA THR A 285 21.23 23.39 -8.51
C THR A 285 19.89 23.38 -9.24
N CYS A 286 18.82 23.91 -8.64
CA CYS A 286 17.50 23.96 -9.26
C CYS A 286 17.43 25.04 -10.35
N MET A 287 16.74 24.75 -11.44
CA MET A 287 16.42 25.69 -12.50
C MET A 287 14.93 25.68 -12.81
N PRO A 288 14.32 26.85 -13.11
CA PRO A 288 12.92 26.89 -13.45
C PRO A 288 12.64 26.07 -14.73
N PRO A 289 11.44 25.47 -14.86
CA PRO A 289 11.04 24.76 -16.06
C PRO A 289 11.25 25.59 -17.34
N GLN A 290 11.61 24.94 -18.45
CA GLN A 290 11.87 25.63 -19.73
C GLN A 290 10.67 26.46 -20.18
N GLU A 291 9.46 25.93 -20.07
CA GLU A 291 8.21 26.63 -20.38
C GLU A 291 8.07 27.94 -19.59
N LEU A 292 8.44 27.92 -18.30
CA LEU A 292 8.36 29.11 -17.46
C LEU A 292 9.44 30.13 -17.84
N THR A 293 10.63 29.66 -18.20
CA THR A 293 11.71 30.51 -18.70
C THR A 293 11.31 31.22 -19.99
N GLU A 294 10.68 30.51 -20.92
CA GLU A 294 10.14 31.08 -22.17
C GLU A 294 9.02 32.10 -21.90
N ARG A 295 8.11 31.81 -20.95
CA ARG A 295 7.07 32.77 -20.52
C ARG A 295 7.69 34.06 -19.97
N ILE A 296 8.73 33.96 -19.16
CA ILE A 296 9.46 35.13 -18.62
C ILE A 296 10.12 35.92 -19.76
N GLU A 297 10.75 35.24 -20.72
CA GLU A 297 11.39 35.88 -21.86
C GLU A 297 10.39 36.63 -22.76
N ASN A 298 9.24 36.02 -23.05
CA ASN A 298 8.17 36.63 -23.83
C ASN A 298 7.54 37.86 -23.12
N SER A 299 7.62 37.91 -21.79
CA SER A 299 7.09 39.04 -21.00
C SER A 299 7.98 40.29 -21.04
N LYS A 300 9.21 40.21 -21.56
CA LYS A 300 10.16 41.35 -21.63
C LYS A 300 9.62 42.55 -22.40
N SER A 301 8.73 42.34 -23.37
CA SER A 301 8.16 43.40 -24.22
C SER A 301 6.89 44.05 -23.66
N ASP A 302 6.27 43.49 -22.62
CA ASP A 302 5.02 44.00 -22.03
C ASP A 302 5.10 44.02 -20.50
N ALA A 303 5.21 45.22 -19.94
CA ALA A 303 5.27 45.46 -18.50
C ALA A 303 4.03 44.92 -17.76
N THR A 304 2.85 45.00 -18.36
CA THR A 304 1.60 44.55 -17.72
C THR A 304 1.58 43.03 -17.64
N ALA A 305 1.98 42.35 -18.72
CA ALA A 305 2.11 40.90 -18.75
C ALA A 305 3.15 40.41 -17.74
N ALA A 306 4.30 41.08 -17.62
CA ALA A 306 5.34 40.75 -16.66
C ALA A 306 4.86 40.93 -15.20
N ILE A 307 4.12 42.01 -14.89
CA ILE A 307 3.54 42.24 -13.56
C ILE A 307 2.49 41.16 -13.23
N ASN A 308 1.63 40.80 -14.18
CA ASN A 308 0.63 39.74 -13.98
C ASN A 308 1.30 38.38 -13.72
N LEU A 309 2.36 38.05 -14.48
CA LEU A 309 3.13 36.83 -14.27
C LEU A 309 3.82 36.82 -12.90
N TYR A 310 4.31 37.97 -12.44
CA TYR A 310 4.88 38.09 -11.10
C TYR A 310 3.85 37.81 -10.01
N GLN A 311 2.65 38.40 -10.13
CA GLN A 311 1.56 38.16 -9.19
C GLN A 311 1.09 36.70 -9.19
N GLU A 312 1.08 36.04 -10.35
CA GLU A 312 0.81 34.60 -10.49
C GLU A 312 1.85 33.77 -9.73
N LEU A 313 3.15 33.98 -10.01
CA LEU A 313 4.24 33.24 -9.37
C LEU A 313 4.28 33.44 -7.85
N VAL A 314 4.01 34.66 -7.39
CA VAL A 314 3.91 34.96 -5.95
C VAL A 314 2.75 34.21 -5.30
N ARG A 315 1.58 34.16 -5.97
CA ARG A 315 0.42 33.42 -5.47
C ARG A 315 0.70 31.92 -5.41
N ASP A 316 1.36 31.38 -6.42
CA ASP A 316 1.75 29.97 -6.48
C ASP A 316 2.75 29.63 -5.38
N GLN A 317 3.74 30.51 -5.12
CA GLN A 317 4.70 30.30 -4.04
C GLN A 317 4.02 30.32 -2.66
N LEU A 318 3.08 31.24 -2.42
CA LEU A 318 2.31 31.28 -1.17
C LEU A 318 1.42 30.03 -1.01
N ALA A 319 0.84 29.54 -2.10
CA ALA A 319 0.08 28.29 -2.09
C ALA A 319 0.96 27.08 -1.75
N LEU A 320 2.17 27.01 -2.31
CA LEU A 320 3.17 25.99 -1.99
C LEU A 320 3.61 26.04 -0.53
N GLN A 321 3.87 27.23 0.01
CA GLN A 321 4.19 27.39 1.44
C GLN A 321 3.06 26.89 2.34
N ARG A 322 1.81 27.26 2.03
CA ARG A 322 0.64 26.78 2.77
C ARG A 322 0.50 25.27 2.70
N TYR A 323 0.65 24.70 1.51
CA TYR A 323 0.58 23.25 1.31
C TYR A 323 1.66 22.51 2.11
N TYR A 324 2.88 23.05 2.18
CA TYR A 324 3.95 22.50 3.01
C TYR A 324 3.61 22.51 4.51
N TRP A 325 3.02 23.60 5.02
CA TRP A 325 2.57 23.68 6.42
C TRP A 325 1.43 22.72 6.73
N ASP A 326 0.45 22.61 5.83
CA ASP A 326 -0.67 21.69 5.98
C ASP A 326 -0.17 20.23 6.04
N GLU A 327 0.83 19.88 5.21
CA GLU A 327 1.47 18.55 5.23
C GLU A 327 2.25 18.30 6.54
N LEU A 328 3.04 19.27 7.00
CA LEU A 328 3.75 19.16 8.27
C LEU A 328 2.78 18.95 9.44
N ALA A 329 1.66 19.67 9.44
CA ALA A 329 0.63 19.51 10.46
C ALA A 329 -0.02 18.12 10.40
N LEU A 330 -0.28 17.60 9.20
CA LEU A 330 -0.84 16.26 9.02
C LEU A 330 0.11 15.18 9.57
N ILE A 331 1.38 15.22 9.21
CA ILE A 331 2.41 14.29 9.71
C ILE A 331 2.49 14.36 11.24
N GLY A 332 2.49 15.56 11.82
CA GLY A 332 2.49 15.73 13.27
C GLY A 332 1.28 15.10 13.95
N GLN A 333 0.08 15.21 13.36
CA GLN A 333 -1.14 14.57 13.87
C GLN A 333 -1.08 13.04 13.77
N GLU A 334 -0.55 12.50 12.66
CA GLU A 334 -0.37 11.07 12.45
C GLU A 334 0.63 10.47 13.43
N ASP A 335 1.77 11.15 13.66
CA ASP A 335 2.77 10.76 14.65
C ASP A 335 2.18 10.76 16.07
N GLU A 336 1.41 11.79 16.42
CA GLU A 336 0.73 11.84 17.72
C GLU A 336 -0.29 10.71 17.86
N GLN A 337 -1.04 10.40 16.80
CA GLN A 337 -1.98 9.28 16.78
C GLN A 337 -1.25 7.95 16.94
N ALA A 338 -0.15 7.74 16.22
CA ALA A 338 0.68 6.54 16.35
C ALA A 338 1.24 6.40 17.77
N ASN A 339 1.66 7.50 18.39
CA ASN A 339 2.12 7.52 19.78
C ASN A 339 1.00 7.19 20.78
N ARG A 340 -0.21 7.73 20.59
CA ARG A 340 -1.38 7.38 21.40
C ARG A 340 -1.72 5.89 21.33
N ARG A 341 -1.61 5.26 20.15
CA ARG A 341 -1.85 3.80 19.98
C ARG A 341 -0.86 2.93 20.75
N LYS A 342 0.33 3.45 21.08
CA LYS A 342 1.36 2.75 21.85
C LYS A 342 1.18 2.88 23.36
N GLN A 343 0.34 3.82 23.84
CA GLN A 343 0.12 4.03 25.25
C GLN A 343 -0.64 2.85 25.88
N ASP A 344 -0.17 2.39 27.04
CA ASP A 344 -0.81 1.35 27.82
C ASP A 344 -1.82 1.96 28.81
N TYR A 345 -3.10 1.87 28.45
CA TYR A 345 -4.20 2.35 29.31
C TYR A 345 -4.63 1.33 30.38
N THR A 346 -4.03 0.14 30.45
CA THR A 346 -4.46 -0.94 31.35
C THR A 346 -4.48 -0.49 32.81
N SER A 347 -3.43 0.21 33.26
CA SER A 347 -3.34 0.71 34.64
C SER A 347 -4.39 1.78 34.94
N LEU A 348 -4.65 2.68 33.98
CA LEU A 348 -5.66 3.73 34.11
C LEU A 348 -7.07 3.12 34.20
N ILE A 349 -7.38 2.17 33.31
CA ILE A 349 -8.67 1.46 33.28
C ILE A 349 -8.85 0.70 34.59
N TYR A 350 -7.85 -0.06 35.03
CA TYR A 350 -7.90 -0.82 36.28
C TYR A 350 -8.15 0.09 37.49
N ASN A 351 -7.39 1.19 37.62
CA ASN A 351 -7.56 2.13 38.73
C ASN A 351 -8.93 2.83 38.69
N THR A 352 -9.43 3.17 37.50
CA THR A 352 -10.74 3.78 37.33
C THR A 352 -11.86 2.81 37.73
N ILE A 353 -11.82 1.57 37.23
CA ILE A 353 -12.79 0.53 37.60
C ILE A 353 -12.75 0.25 39.10
N LYS A 354 -11.54 0.16 39.69
CA LYS A 354 -11.37 -0.01 41.13
C LYS A 354 -11.99 1.13 41.92
N ALA A 355 -11.73 2.38 41.55
CA ALA A 355 -12.31 3.56 42.21
C ALA A 355 -13.84 3.62 42.07
N LEU A 356 -14.39 3.23 40.91
CA LEU A 356 -15.83 3.13 40.69
C LEU A 356 -16.47 2.03 41.54
N SER A 357 -15.78 0.89 41.68
CA SER A 357 -16.21 -0.21 42.55
C SER A 357 -16.20 0.18 44.03
N GLU A 358 -15.15 0.86 44.49
CA GLU A 358 -15.02 1.33 45.88
C GLU A 358 -16.11 2.36 46.24
N LYS A 359 -16.56 3.15 45.26
CA LYS A 359 -17.68 4.09 45.41
C LYS A 359 -19.07 3.45 45.22
N GLY A 360 -19.15 2.16 44.91
CA GLY A 360 -20.40 1.44 44.69
C GLY A 360 -21.14 1.77 43.38
N MET A 361 -20.61 2.68 42.56
CA MET A 361 -21.26 3.17 41.33
C MET A 361 -21.10 2.21 40.13
N LEU A 362 -20.18 1.24 40.22
CA LEU A 362 -19.91 0.33 39.11
C LEU A 362 -21.13 -0.52 38.71
N LYS A 363 -21.95 -0.93 39.69
CA LYS A 363 -23.13 -1.75 39.44
C LYS A 363 -24.18 -0.98 38.65
N GLU A 364 -24.47 0.26 39.04
CA GLU A 364 -25.43 1.14 38.39
C GLU A 364 -25.06 1.40 36.93
N ILE A 365 -23.77 1.69 36.65
CA ILE A 365 -23.27 1.91 35.28
C ILE A 365 -23.38 0.65 34.42
N VAL A 366 -23.08 -0.53 34.97
CA VAL A 366 -23.19 -1.79 34.22
C VAL A 366 -24.65 -2.12 33.90
N ASP A 367 -25.56 -1.87 34.84
CA ASP A 367 -26.99 -2.08 34.65
C ASP A 367 -27.54 -1.12 33.56
N GLU A 368 -27.14 0.16 33.57
CA GLU A 368 -27.51 1.17 32.54
C GLU A 368 -27.02 0.80 31.13
N VAL A 369 -25.75 0.36 31.01
CA VAL A 369 -25.18 -0.07 29.71
C VAL A 369 -25.88 -1.33 29.15
N ASN A 370 -26.30 -2.23 30.03
CA ASN A 370 -27.03 -3.44 29.63
C ASN A 370 -28.47 -3.13 29.20
N GLU A 371 -29.13 -2.16 29.84
CA GLU A 371 -30.45 -1.67 29.44
C GLU A 371 -30.40 -1.01 28.05
N ASP A 372 -29.44 -0.14 27.79
CA ASP A 372 -29.24 0.50 26.48
C ASP A 372 -28.86 -0.48 25.36
N GLY A 373 -28.10 -1.54 25.68
CA GLY A 373 -27.74 -2.60 24.73
C GLY A 373 -28.92 -3.50 24.33
N SER A 374 -29.96 -3.57 25.15
CA SER A 374 -31.15 -4.39 24.90
C SER A 374 -32.14 -3.76 23.90
N GLY A 375 -32.00 -2.45 23.63
CA GLY A 375 -32.83 -1.69 22.66
C GLY A 375 -32.29 -1.66 21.21
N ARG A 376 -31.14 -2.30 20.92
CA ARG A 376 -30.51 -2.36 19.59
C ARG A 376 -30.45 -3.77 18.99
N LYS A 377 -31.49 -4.59 19.19
CA LYS A 377 -31.68 -5.86 18.47
C LYS A 377 -32.73 -5.74 17.37
#